data_AF-A0A948DRX2-F1
#
_entry.id   AF-A0A948DRX2-F1
#
_cell.length_a   1.000
_cell.length_b   1.000
_cell.length_c   1.000
_cell.angle_alpha   90.00
_cell.angle_beta   90.00
_cell.angle_gamma   90.00
#
_symmetry.space_group_name_H-M   'P 1'
#
loop_
_entity.id
_entity.type
_entity.pdbx_description
1 polymer ?
#
loop_
_entity_poly.entity_id
_entity_poly.type
_entity_poly.pdbx_seq_one_letter_code
_entity_poly.pdbx_strand_id
1 'polypeptide(L)'
;HHHYISIDQYLKRSIRYSKTQSKELVNQGYILDVKDVFFKPVGEFLSRFFAGEGYKDGFHGFVLASLQAFSTLLVYLYVWQEQGFKPVHHSTFIQQWPNWLKQKGKEFVYWIYTVSIHTANKKTTRFLLKLKRKLS
;
A
#
# COMPACT_ATOMS: atom_id res chain seq x y z
N HIS A 1 -5.75 -1.63 -25.23
CA HIS A 1 -5.43 -1.89 -23.82
C HIS A 1 -4.87 -3.30 -23.71
N HIS A 2 -3.56 -3.47 -23.61
CA HIS A 2 -2.96 -4.80 -23.48
C HIS A 2 -3.22 -5.35 -22.07
N HIS A 3 -4.15 -6.30 -21.96
CA HIS A 3 -4.28 -7.13 -20.77
C HIS A 3 -2.94 -7.83 -20.51
N TYR A 4 -2.51 -7.86 -19.24
CA TYR A 4 -1.33 -8.63 -18.84
C TYR A 4 -1.57 -10.11 -19.18
N ILE A 5 -0.73 -10.69 -20.03
CA ILE A 5 -0.93 -12.06 -20.55
C ILE A 5 -0.52 -13.09 -19.48
N SER A 6 0.36 -12.72 -18.54
CA SER A 6 0.73 -13.55 -17.38
C SER A 6 1.28 -12.73 -16.20
N ILE A 7 1.34 -13.36 -15.03
CA ILE A 7 2.00 -12.80 -13.84
C ILE A 7 3.50 -12.57 -14.09
N ASP A 8 4.17 -13.46 -14.82
CA ASP A 8 5.59 -13.27 -15.19
C ASP A 8 5.83 -11.99 -16.00
N GLN A 9 4.94 -11.72 -16.96
CA GLN A 9 5.05 -10.51 -17.77
C GLN A 9 4.82 -9.27 -16.91
N TYR A 10 3.86 -9.32 -15.98
CA TYR A 10 3.64 -8.26 -15.00
C TYR A 10 4.91 -8.01 -14.18
N LEU A 11 5.48 -9.05 -13.55
CA LEU A 11 6.67 -8.93 -12.70
C LEU A 11 7.87 -8.35 -13.46
N LYS A 12 8.14 -8.84 -14.68
CA LYS A 12 9.21 -8.29 -15.54
C LYS A 12 9.02 -6.80 -15.79
N ARG A 13 7.78 -6.38 -16.06
CA ARG A 13 7.43 -4.97 -16.30
C ARG A 13 7.54 -4.13 -15.03
N SER A 14 7.07 -4.63 -13.90
CA SER A 14 7.19 -3.98 -12.59
C SER A 14 8.64 -3.75 -12.22
N ILE A 15 9.52 -4.75 -12.33
CA ILE A 15 10.95 -4.59 -12.06
C ILE A 15 11.55 -3.45 -12.91
N ARG A 16 11.27 -3.43 -14.22
CA ARG A 16 11.80 -2.39 -15.12
C ARG A 16 11.31 -0.99 -14.74
N TYR A 17 10.02 -0.82 -14.48
CA TYR A 17 9.49 0.50 -14.11
C TYR A 17 9.92 0.92 -12.72
N SER A 18 9.96 0.02 -11.75
CA SER A 18 10.37 0.35 -10.39
C SER A 18 11.82 0.83 -10.34
N LYS A 19 12.72 0.23 -11.13
CA LYS A 19 14.10 0.74 -11.33
C LYS A 19 14.15 2.12 -11.96
N THR A 20 13.24 2.42 -12.88
CA THR A 20 13.21 3.72 -13.55
C THR A 20 12.74 4.80 -12.59
N GLN A 21 11.64 4.55 -11.87
CA GLN A 21 11.10 5.46 -10.86
C GLN A 21 12.06 5.66 -9.69
N SER A 22 12.79 4.63 -9.25
CA SER A 22 13.76 4.78 -8.16
C SER A 22 14.89 5.74 -8.55
N LYS A 23 15.39 5.67 -9.78
CA LYS A 23 16.39 6.60 -10.28
C LYS A 23 15.87 8.02 -10.35
N GLU A 24 14.63 8.20 -10.78
CA GLU A 24 13.99 9.52 -10.79
C GLU A 24 13.89 10.11 -9.38
N LEU A 25 13.44 9.35 -8.40
CA LEU A 25 13.39 9.77 -7.00
C LEU A 25 14.79 10.16 -6.47
N VAL A 26 15.80 9.32 -6.71
CA VAL A 26 17.18 9.60 -6.29
C VAL A 26 17.73 10.85 -6.96
N ASN A 27 17.49 11.03 -8.27
CA ASN A 27 17.91 12.21 -9.02
C ASN A 27 17.22 13.50 -8.52
N GLN A 28 15.99 13.39 -8.01
CA GLN A 28 15.28 14.49 -7.35
C GLN A 28 15.78 14.77 -5.92
N GLY A 29 16.80 14.05 -5.46
CA GLY A 29 17.38 14.22 -4.12
C GLY A 29 16.57 13.57 -3.00
N TYR A 30 15.65 12.67 -3.31
CA TYR A 30 14.91 11.93 -2.28
C TYR A 30 15.87 11.08 -1.44
N ILE A 31 15.81 11.24 -0.12
CA ILE A 31 16.53 10.41 0.85
C ILE A 31 15.54 9.41 1.43
N LEU A 32 15.90 8.12 1.45
CA LEU A 32 14.98 7.08 1.91
C LEU A 32 14.66 7.24 3.39
N ASP A 33 13.38 7.37 3.71
CA ASP A 33 12.86 7.11 5.04
C ASP A 33 12.48 5.62 5.13
N VAL A 34 13.03 4.90 6.11
CA VAL A 34 12.79 3.45 6.28
C VAL A 34 11.30 3.13 6.42
N LYS A 35 10.52 4.04 7.01
CA LYS A 35 9.07 3.85 7.13
C LYS A 35 8.39 3.79 5.77
N ASP A 36 8.92 4.47 4.74
CA ASP A 36 8.30 4.54 3.42
C ASP A 36 8.29 3.18 2.71
N VAL A 37 9.25 2.30 3.01
CA VAL A 37 9.28 0.90 2.52
C VAL A 37 8.03 0.14 2.95
N PHE A 38 7.44 0.47 4.11
CA PHE A 38 6.18 -0.11 4.59
C PHE A 38 4.96 0.75 4.25
N PHE A 39 5.04 2.05 4.54
CA PHE A 39 3.91 2.97 4.47
C PHE A 39 3.42 3.21 3.04
N LYS A 40 4.34 3.29 2.07
CA LYS A 40 3.99 3.62 0.68
C LYS A 40 3.33 2.43 -0.02
N PRO A 41 3.83 1.19 0.08
CA PRO A 41 3.13 0.02 -0.47
C PRO A 41 1.76 -0.20 0.16
N VAL A 42 1.65 -0.11 1.49
CA VAL A 42 0.36 -0.27 2.18
C VAL A 42 -0.60 0.85 1.78
N GLY A 43 -0.11 2.08 1.66
CA GLY A 43 -0.90 3.21 1.16
C GLY A 43 -1.40 3.00 -0.26
N GLU A 44 -0.55 2.50 -1.16
CA GLU A 44 -0.94 2.17 -2.54
C GLU A 44 -2.04 1.09 -2.57
N PHE A 45 -1.88 0.02 -1.79
CA PHE A 45 -2.91 -1.02 -1.67
C PHE A 45 -4.24 -0.42 -1.19
N LEU A 46 -4.21 0.34 -0.08
CA LEU A 46 -5.41 0.91 0.50
C LEU A 46 -6.11 1.88 -0.47
N SER A 47 -5.33 2.71 -1.14
CA SER A 47 -5.80 3.65 -2.15
C SER A 47 -6.48 2.91 -3.31
N ARG A 48 -5.81 1.90 -3.90
CA ARG A 48 -6.36 1.17 -5.06
C ARG A 48 -7.55 0.29 -4.70
N PHE A 49 -7.44 -0.46 -3.60
CA PHE A 49 -8.45 -1.45 -3.25
C PHE A 49 -9.69 -0.80 -2.64
N PHE A 50 -9.52 0.13 -1.69
CA PHE A 50 -10.64 0.75 -0.98
C PHE A 50 -11.08 2.07 -1.62
N ALA A 51 -10.19 3.05 -1.76
CA ALA A 51 -10.56 4.38 -2.27
C ALA A 51 -10.92 4.36 -3.76
N GLY A 52 -10.18 3.58 -4.55
CA GLY A 52 -10.44 3.31 -5.96
C GLY A 52 -11.50 2.24 -6.19
N GLU A 53 -12.20 1.81 -5.14
CA GLU A 53 -13.28 0.84 -5.17
C GLU A 53 -12.94 -0.51 -5.83
N GLY A 54 -11.66 -0.89 -5.90
CA GLY A 54 -11.23 -2.17 -6.45
C GLY A 54 -11.86 -3.39 -5.75
N TYR A 55 -12.33 -3.24 -4.51
CA TYR A 55 -13.12 -4.26 -3.82
C TYR A 55 -14.40 -4.66 -4.57
N LYS A 56 -14.96 -3.80 -5.43
CA LYS A 56 -16.14 -4.11 -6.26
C LYS A 56 -15.84 -5.15 -7.35
N ASP A 57 -14.58 -5.25 -7.78
CA ASP A 57 -14.09 -6.26 -8.72
C ASP A 57 -13.72 -7.59 -8.02
N GLY A 58 -14.01 -7.69 -6.71
CA GLY A 58 -13.74 -8.87 -5.90
C GLY A 58 -12.26 -9.24 -5.89
N PHE A 59 -11.97 -10.51 -6.16
CA PHE A 59 -10.60 -11.03 -6.13
C PHE A 59 -9.70 -10.39 -7.20
N HIS A 60 -10.23 -10.01 -8.37
CA HIS A 60 -9.43 -9.36 -9.41
C HIS A 60 -8.89 -8.01 -8.94
N GLY A 61 -9.73 -7.19 -8.30
CA GLY A 61 -9.30 -5.91 -7.75
C GLY A 61 -8.34 -6.06 -6.57
N PHE A 62 -8.53 -7.10 -5.74
CA PHE A 62 -7.57 -7.43 -4.68
C PHE A 62 -6.19 -7.78 -5.24
N VAL A 63 -6.13 -8.67 -6.24
CA VAL A 63 -4.88 -9.05 -6.91
C VAL A 63 -4.23 -7.84 -7.55
N LEU A 64 -4.98 -7.01 -8.28
CA LEU A 64 -4.43 -5.82 -8.93
C LEU A 64 -3.86 -4.81 -7.92
N ALA A 65 -4.58 -4.51 -6.83
CA ALA A 65 -4.10 -3.62 -5.78
C ALA A 65 -2.85 -4.19 -5.08
N SER A 66 -2.79 -5.50 -4.87
CA SER A 66 -1.63 -6.18 -4.27
C SER A 66 -0.40 -6.09 -5.18
N LEU A 67 -0.60 -6.32 -6.48
CA LEU A 67 0.45 -6.22 -7.49
C LEU A 67 0.97 -4.78 -7.63
N GLN A 68 0.11 -3.76 -7.51
CA GLN A 68 0.53 -2.35 -7.49
C GLN A 68 1.34 -2.04 -6.24
N ALA A 69 0.86 -2.44 -5.06
CA ALA A 69 1.60 -2.29 -3.80
C ALA A 69 2.98 -2.94 -3.85
N PHE A 70 3.08 -4.15 -4.42
CA PHE A 70 4.37 -4.81 -4.64
C PHE A 70 5.29 -4.02 -5.57
N SER A 71 4.75 -3.42 -6.64
CA SER A 71 5.56 -2.59 -7.56
C SER A 71 6.08 -1.33 -6.85
N THR A 72 5.25 -0.71 -6.00
CA THR A 72 5.67 0.40 -5.13
C THR A 72 6.74 -0.04 -4.14
N LEU A 73 6.63 -1.22 -3.53
CA LEU A 73 7.67 -1.78 -2.66
C LEU A 73 9.00 -1.87 -3.41
N LEU A 74 8.99 -2.41 -4.64
CA LEU A 74 10.19 -2.49 -5.46
C LEU A 74 10.82 -1.11 -5.73
N VAL A 75 10.03 -0.05 -5.92
CA VAL A 75 10.57 1.31 -6.12
C VAL A 75 11.43 1.70 -4.92
N TYR A 76 10.90 1.59 -3.71
CA TYR A 76 11.62 2.01 -2.50
C TYR A 76 12.79 1.08 -2.15
N LEU A 77 12.70 -0.22 -2.47
CA LEU A 77 13.84 -1.14 -2.35
C LEU A 77 14.96 -0.78 -3.35
N TYR A 78 14.63 -0.39 -4.58
CA TYR A 78 15.64 0.10 -5.51
C TYR A 78 16.21 1.46 -5.10
N VAL A 79 15.42 2.36 -4.49
CA VAL A 79 15.97 3.59 -3.89
C VAL A 79 16.99 3.24 -2.81
N TRP A 80 16.67 2.30 -1.92
CA TRP A 80 17.60 1.84 -0.88
C TRP A 80 18.90 1.28 -1.47
N GLN A 81 18.80 0.49 -2.54
CA GLN A 81 19.94 -0.04 -3.29
C GLN A 81 20.79 1.08 -3.89
N GLU A 82 20.19 2.01 -4.63
CA GLU A 82 20.89 3.13 -5.27
C GLU A 82 21.57 4.06 -4.25
N GLN A 83 21.03 4.15 -3.03
CA GLN A 83 21.63 4.88 -1.92
C GLN A 83 22.72 4.09 -1.17
N GLY A 84 23.12 2.92 -1.66
CA GLY A 84 24.23 2.13 -1.13
C GLY A 84 23.88 1.23 0.05
N PHE A 85 22.63 0.78 0.16
CA PHE A 85 22.16 -0.12 1.22
C PHE A 85 22.48 0.38 2.64
N LYS A 86 22.24 1.68 2.89
CA LYS A 86 22.55 2.32 4.18
C LYS A 86 22.00 1.48 5.34
N PRO A 87 22.84 1.15 6.34
CA PRO A 87 22.41 0.31 7.45
C PRO A 87 21.40 1.06 8.32
N VAL A 88 20.38 0.34 8.77
CA VAL A 88 19.38 0.85 9.71
C VAL A 88 19.65 0.17 11.05
N HIS A 89 19.81 0.96 12.10
CA HIS A 89 20.07 0.41 13.43
C HIS A 89 18.85 -0.40 13.94
N HIS A 90 19.07 -1.66 14.27
CA HIS A 90 18.01 -2.62 14.62
C HIS A 90 17.11 -2.14 15.77
N SER A 91 17.70 -1.56 16.83
CA SER A 91 16.90 -1.12 17.99
C SER A 91 15.91 -0.01 17.62
N THR A 92 16.31 0.89 16.72
CA THR A 92 15.48 2.00 16.23
C THR A 92 14.39 1.51 15.28
N PHE A 93 14.64 0.43 14.54
CA PHE A 93 13.67 -0.17 13.63
C PHE A 93 12.55 -0.91 14.38
N ILE A 94 12.91 -1.80 15.31
CA ILE A 94 11.93 -2.61 16.04
C ILE A 94 11.08 -1.77 17.00
N GLN A 95 11.66 -0.74 17.64
CA GLN A 95 10.91 0.14 18.54
C GLN A 95 9.80 0.92 17.81
N GLN A 96 9.95 1.20 16.52
CA GLN A 96 8.96 1.95 15.74
C GLN A 96 7.82 1.07 15.18
N TRP A 97 8.07 -0.23 15.01
CA TRP A 97 7.14 -1.17 14.39
C TRP A 97 5.72 -1.17 15.02
N PRO A 98 5.58 -1.21 16.36
CA PRO A 98 4.26 -1.15 17.00
C PRO A 98 3.48 0.12 16.64
N ASN A 99 4.16 1.27 16.57
CA ASN A 99 3.53 2.55 16.23
C ASN A 99 3.09 2.57 14.76
N TRP A 100 3.94 2.08 13.86
CA TRP A 100 3.64 1.97 12.43
C TRP A 100 2.45 1.04 12.15
N LEU A 101 2.44 -0.14 12.77
CA LEU A 101 1.32 -1.08 12.69
C LEU A 101 0.04 -0.49 13.27
N LYS A 102 0.12 0.18 14.42
CA LYS A 102 -1.05 0.85 15.02
C LYS A 102 -1.61 1.90 14.08
N GLN A 103 -0.76 2.72 13.46
CA GLN A 103 -1.18 3.76 12.52
C GLN A 103 -1.84 3.16 11.27
N LYS A 104 -1.18 2.19 10.61
CA LYS A 104 -1.74 1.56 9.41
C LYS A 104 -2.93 0.65 9.69
N GLY A 105 -2.97 0.01 10.86
CA GLY A 105 -4.10 -0.77 11.33
C GLY A 105 -5.35 0.09 11.48
N LYS A 106 -5.24 1.29 12.07
CA LYS A 106 -6.36 2.25 12.14
C LYS A 106 -6.86 2.67 10.76
N GLU A 107 -5.96 2.96 9.83
CA GLU A 107 -6.31 3.30 8.45
C GLU A 107 -7.06 2.14 7.77
N PHE A 108 -6.58 0.91 7.95
CA PHE A 108 -7.21 -0.29 7.40
C PHE A 108 -8.62 -0.50 7.97
N VAL A 109 -8.77 -0.39 9.30
CA VAL A 109 -10.07 -0.52 9.97
C VAL A 109 -11.04 0.57 9.52
N TYR A 110 -10.56 1.81 9.38
CA TYR A 110 -11.35 2.90 8.83
C TYR A 110 -11.90 2.57 7.44
N TRP A 111 -11.05 2.03 6.56
CA TRP A 111 -11.45 1.66 5.20
C TRP A 111 -12.43 0.48 5.17
N ILE A 112 -12.22 -0.55 5.98
CA ILE A 112 -13.17 -1.67 6.14
C ILE A 112 -14.55 -1.15 6.53
N TYR A 113 -14.62 -0.29 7.54
CA TYR A 113 -15.90 0.26 7.96
C TYR A 113 -16.52 1.14 6.87
N THR A 114 -15.72 1.93 6.15
CA THR A 114 -16.21 2.76 5.05
C THR A 114 -16.85 1.91 3.95
N VAL A 115 -16.20 0.83 3.53
CA VAL A 115 -16.78 -0.11 2.55
C VAL A 115 -18.02 -0.80 3.11
N SER A 116 -17.98 -1.26 4.36
CA SER A 116 -19.13 -1.91 5.01
C SER A 116 -20.34 -0.98 5.11
N ILE A 117 -20.12 0.32 5.33
CA ILE A 117 -21.18 1.35 5.35
C ILE A 117 -21.80 1.50 3.95
N HIS A 118 -20.98 1.48 2.90
CA HIS A 118 -21.41 1.60 1.51
C HIS A 118 -22.18 0.36 1.04
N THR A 119 -21.77 -0.84 1.46
CA THR A 119 -22.42 -2.11 1.08
C THR A 119 -23.58 -2.50 1.98
N ALA A 120 -23.76 -1.83 3.14
CA ALA A 120 -24.85 -2.14 4.07
C ALA A 120 -26.23 -1.79 3.46
N ASN A 121 -27.09 -2.82 3.34
CA ASN A 121 -28.46 -2.68 2.83
C ASN A 121 -29.43 -2.04 3.84
N LYS A 122 -29.21 -2.24 5.15
CA LYS A 122 -30.10 -1.75 6.22
C LYS A 122 -29.60 -0.43 6.84
N LYS A 123 -30.50 0.53 7.04
CA LYS A 123 -30.19 1.85 7.66
C LYS A 123 -29.64 1.74 9.09
N THR A 124 -30.16 0.81 9.91
CA THR A 124 -29.71 0.57 11.29
C THR A 124 -28.28 0.02 11.34
N THR A 125 -27.97 -0.97 10.51
CA THR A 125 -26.61 -1.51 10.35
C THR A 125 -25.64 -0.41 9.93
N ARG A 126 -26.03 0.43 8.96
CA ARG A 126 -25.21 1.58 8.50
C ARG A 126 -24.93 2.57 9.63
N PHE A 127 -25.91 2.84 10.49
CA PHE A 127 -25.74 3.71 11.65
C PHE A 127 -24.75 3.12 12.67
N LEU A 128 -24.89 1.84 13.03
CA LEU A 128 -23.96 1.16 13.94
C LEU A 128 -22.51 1.14 13.40
N LEU A 129 -22.34 0.90 12.10
CA LEU A 129 -21.01 0.92 11.47
C LEU A 129 -20.39 2.32 11.46
N LYS A 130 -21.18 3.38 11.25
CA LYS A 130 -20.71 4.77 11.37
C LYS A 130 -20.22 5.08 12.79
N LEU A 131 -20.90 4.58 13.82
CA LEU A 131 -20.46 4.72 15.21
C LEU A 131 -19.16 3.95 15.46
N LYS A 132 -19.08 2.68 15.07
CA LYS A 132 -17.86 1.86 15.23
C LYS A 132 -16.64 2.48 14.53
N ARG A 133 -16.82 3.06 13.33
CA ARG A 133 -15.75 3.75 12.60
C ARG A 133 -15.23 4.99 13.34
N LYS A 134 -16.09 5.74 14.04
CA LYS A 134 -15.68 6.92 14.80
C LYS A 134 -14.91 6.58 16.09
N LEU A 135 -15.13 5.37 16.62
CA LEU A 135 -14.50 4.88 17.86
C LEU A 135 -13.20 4.11 17.62
N SER A 136 -12.92 3.75 16.37
CA SER A 136 -11.69 3.12 15.90
C SER A 136 -10.58 4.14 15.68
#